data_AF-A0A034WCG2-F1
#
_entry.id   AF-A0A034WCG2-F1
#
_cell.length_a   1.000
_cell.length_b   1.000
_cell.length_c   1.000
_cell.angle_alpha   90.00
_cell.angle_beta   90.00
_cell.angle_gamma   90.00
#
_symmetry.space_group_name_H-M   'P 1'
#
loop_
_entity.id
_entity.type
_entity.pdbx_description
1 polymer ?
#
loop_
_entity_poly.entity_id
_entity_poly.type
_entity_poly.pdbx_seq_one_letter_code
_entity_poly.pdbx_strand_id
1 'polypeptide(L)'
;MINDVEVTAIDANHCPGAVMFIFKLSTGRCILHTGDFRASPDMESEPIFWNNDIDTIYLDTTYIAHKHNFASQYESIDRAKRIIREFHEKRPTTRVLYVCGSYVIGKERFWTNVAQEFNLKVWTEKNRLKALQSMDLDEVRDLLSDDPHKAEMHVISIAKVSYQSLVDYFRPFKQQYDAMLAFRPSGWEKNSKPQLRGEINIVGIEYSEHSSHAELERFVTYLKPREVISTVPVRQGNPCITPKIPEKWYKYDNLKKRQRNFQPSITSFLKMRPRQLVQNAATKRTTNCLTPTKSPDYMPNEISQLSVRAMATCIEVQRDNKYQATSQKVPAVVTLFPESEALDDWML
;
A
#
# COMPACT_ATOMS: atom_id res chain seq x y z
N MET A 1 9.72 -6.10 24.98
CA MET A 1 8.75 -6.03 26.09
C MET A 1 8.49 -4.58 26.43
N ILE A 2 7.24 -4.15 26.48
CA ILE A 2 6.82 -2.82 26.96
C ILE A 2 5.78 -3.09 28.05
N ASN A 3 6.05 -2.72 29.30
CA ASN A 3 5.16 -2.96 30.45
C ASN A 3 4.63 -4.41 30.51
N ASP A 4 5.52 -5.40 30.45
CA ASP A 4 5.20 -6.84 30.47
C ASP A 4 4.33 -7.35 29.31
N VAL A 5 4.23 -6.57 28.22
CA VAL A 5 3.63 -6.99 26.95
C VAL A 5 4.71 -7.19 25.90
N GLU A 6 4.71 -8.35 25.24
CA GLU A 6 5.52 -8.58 24.06
C GLU A 6 4.84 -7.90 22.87
N VAL A 7 5.55 -6.98 22.20
CA VAL A 7 5.03 -6.26 21.04
C VAL A 7 5.89 -6.59 19.84
N THR A 8 5.27 -7.09 18.78
CA THR A 8 5.92 -7.36 17.49
C THR A 8 5.30 -6.47 16.43
N ALA A 9 6.12 -5.72 15.69
CA ALA A 9 5.69 -4.98 14.51
C ALA A 9 5.86 -5.85 13.26
N ILE A 10 4.88 -5.81 12.36
CA ILE A 10 4.86 -6.55 11.10
C ILE A 10 4.49 -5.57 9.99
N ASP A 11 5.07 -5.70 8.80
CA ASP A 11 4.71 -4.85 7.65
C ASP A 11 3.21 -4.96 7.33
N ALA A 12 2.53 -3.81 7.18
CA ALA A 12 1.11 -3.75 6.88
C ALA A 12 0.78 -3.79 5.38
N ASN A 13 1.78 -3.73 4.50
CA ASN A 13 1.64 -3.66 3.05
C ASN A 13 0.67 -2.54 2.59
N HIS A 14 0.61 -1.43 3.34
CA HIS A 14 -0.24 -0.28 3.06
C HIS A 14 0.57 0.83 2.39
N CYS A 15 1.29 1.62 3.19
CA CYS A 15 2.22 2.65 2.73
C CYS A 15 3.57 2.46 3.45
N PRO A 16 4.67 3.09 2.99
CA PRO A 16 5.96 2.91 3.64
C PRO A 16 5.92 3.25 5.14
N GLY A 17 6.48 2.35 5.95
CA GLY A 17 6.48 2.47 7.41
C GLY A 17 5.18 2.07 8.10
N ALA A 18 4.12 1.70 7.36
CA ALA A 18 2.89 1.18 7.94
C ALA A 18 3.13 -0.21 8.55
N VAL A 19 2.69 -0.40 9.79
CA VAL A 19 2.88 -1.65 10.53
C VAL A 19 1.59 -2.13 11.17
N MET A 20 1.41 -3.44 11.18
CA MET A 20 0.53 -4.14 12.11
C MET A 20 1.28 -4.40 13.41
N PHE A 21 0.56 -4.46 14.52
CA PHE A 21 1.13 -4.83 15.82
C PHE A 21 0.49 -6.10 16.37
N ILE A 22 1.32 -7.02 16.84
CA ILE A 22 0.91 -8.15 17.67
C ILE A 22 1.32 -7.89 19.10
N PHE A 23 0.34 -7.98 20.01
CA PHE A 23 0.50 -7.84 21.44
C PHE A 23 0.28 -9.21 22.09
N LYS A 24 1.33 -9.77 22.70
CA LYS A 24 1.18 -10.96 23.57
C LYS A 24 1.17 -10.50 25.01
N LEU A 25 0.03 -10.70 25.65
CA LEU A 25 -0.20 -10.31 27.03
C LEU A 25 0.34 -11.40 27.98
N SER A 26 0.66 -11.01 29.21
CA SER A 26 1.06 -11.93 30.28
C SER A 26 0.01 -12.99 30.61
N THR A 27 -1.26 -12.76 30.24
CA THR A 27 -2.36 -13.73 30.34
C THR A 27 -2.28 -14.85 29.31
N GLY A 28 -1.36 -14.77 28.34
CA GLY A 28 -1.27 -15.67 27.19
C GLY A 28 -2.16 -15.25 26.02
N ARG A 29 -2.99 -14.20 26.17
CA ARG A 29 -3.81 -13.69 25.06
C ARG A 29 -2.96 -12.97 24.01
N CYS A 30 -3.27 -13.20 22.75
CA CYS A 30 -2.61 -12.57 21.61
C CYS A 30 -3.59 -11.68 20.84
N ILE A 31 -3.25 -10.41 20.67
CA ILE A 31 -4.08 -9.41 19.97
C ILE A 31 -3.33 -8.90 18.75
N LEU A 32 -3.97 -8.95 17.58
CA LEU A 32 -3.48 -8.32 16.36
C LEU A 32 -4.23 -7.00 16.14
N HIS A 33 -3.49 -5.92 15.90
CA HIS A 33 -4.04 -4.66 15.39
C HIS A 33 -3.45 -4.38 14.02
N THR A 34 -4.29 -4.35 12.98
CA THR A 34 -3.78 -4.21 11.60
C THR A 34 -3.33 -2.79 11.27
N GLY A 35 -3.87 -1.78 11.97
CA GLY A 35 -3.83 -0.41 11.43
C GLY A 35 -4.58 -0.40 10.10
N ASP A 36 -4.17 0.47 9.18
CA ASP A 36 -4.57 0.34 7.77
C ASP A 36 -3.63 -0.64 7.08
N PHE A 37 -4.19 -1.62 6.35
CA PHE A 37 -3.39 -2.71 5.77
C PHE A 37 -3.98 -3.27 4.48
N ARG A 38 -3.11 -3.88 3.66
CA ARG A 38 -3.53 -4.71 2.53
C ARG A 38 -3.07 -6.15 2.70
N ALA A 39 -3.99 -7.02 3.10
CA ALA A 39 -3.74 -8.44 3.31
C ALA A 39 -3.15 -9.12 2.07
N SER A 40 -1.92 -9.61 2.18
CA SER A 40 -1.22 -10.42 1.17
C SER A 40 -1.16 -11.89 1.60
N PRO A 41 -1.12 -12.87 0.67
CA PRO A 41 -0.73 -14.24 0.98
C PRO A 41 0.63 -14.34 1.67
N ASP A 42 1.57 -13.45 1.38
CA ASP A 42 2.91 -13.46 1.98
C ASP A 42 2.86 -13.31 3.50
N MET A 43 1.88 -12.55 4.01
CA MET A 43 1.66 -12.41 5.45
C MET A 43 1.37 -13.76 6.12
N GLU A 44 0.76 -14.72 5.43
CA GLU A 44 0.47 -16.05 6.01
C GLU A 44 1.75 -16.86 6.25
N SER A 45 2.85 -16.51 5.59
CA SER A 45 4.15 -17.16 5.75
C SER A 45 4.97 -16.60 6.91
N GLU A 46 4.51 -15.50 7.52
CA GLU A 46 5.24 -14.85 8.61
C GLU A 46 5.28 -15.72 9.86
N PRO A 47 6.47 -15.96 10.44
CA PRO A 47 6.60 -16.89 11.55
C PRO A 47 5.88 -16.51 12.84
N ILE A 48 5.32 -15.32 12.91
CA ILE A 48 4.55 -14.88 14.07
C ILE A 48 3.11 -15.43 14.03
N PHE A 49 2.55 -15.71 12.86
CA PHE A 49 1.15 -16.17 12.73
C PHE A 49 0.97 -17.70 12.84
N TRP A 50 2.00 -18.50 12.54
CA TRP A 50 1.95 -19.97 12.74
C TRP A 50 2.39 -20.43 14.14
N ASN A 51 3.00 -19.54 14.94
CA ASN A 51 3.57 -19.83 16.27
C ASN A 51 2.70 -19.27 17.39
N ASN A 52 1.65 -18.51 17.06
CA ASN A 52 0.78 -17.87 18.03
C ASN A 52 -0.66 -17.97 17.53
N ASP A 53 -1.55 -18.43 18.39
CA ASP A 53 -2.98 -18.35 18.15
C ASP A 53 -3.43 -16.91 18.40
N ILE A 54 -3.96 -16.24 17.36
CA ILE A 54 -4.48 -14.87 17.50
C ILE A 54 -5.86 -14.94 18.13
N ASP A 55 -6.08 -14.36 19.31
CA ASP A 55 -7.39 -14.37 19.97
C ASP A 55 -8.33 -13.30 19.39
N THR A 56 -7.83 -12.08 19.26
CA THR A 56 -8.62 -10.91 18.85
C THR A 56 -7.90 -10.17 17.73
N ILE A 57 -8.65 -9.76 16.70
CA ILE A 57 -8.17 -8.88 15.63
C ILE A 57 -8.91 -7.55 15.66
N TYR A 58 -8.17 -6.45 15.73
CA TYR A 58 -8.64 -5.11 15.37
C TYR A 58 -8.33 -4.90 13.88
N LEU A 59 -9.38 -4.93 13.05
CA LEU A 59 -9.30 -5.11 11.61
C LEU A 59 -9.66 -3.82 10.85
N ASP A 60 -8.80 -3.44 9.90
CA ASP A 60 -9.12 -2.48 8.83
C ASP A 60 -10.30 -3.01 8.01
N THR A 61 -11.40 -2.26 8.03
CA THR A 61 -12.61 -2.60 7.29
C THR A 61 -12.96 -1.57 6.23
N THR A 62 -11.98 -0.78 5.75
CA THR A 62 -12.17 0.28 4.76
C THR A 62 -13.03 -0.16 3.57
N TYR A 63 -12.80 -1.38 3.06
CA TYR A 63 -13.54 -1.92 1.91
C TYR A 63 -14.35 -3.17 2.23
N ILE A 64 -14.76 -3.38 3.49
CA ILE A 64 -15.52 -4.59 3.85
C ILE A 64 -16.86 -4.70 3.09
N ALA A 65 -17.50 -3.57 2.80
CA ALA A 65 -18.76 -3.51 2.05
C ALA A 65 -18.56 -3.51 0.52
N HIS A 66 -17.33 -3.37 0.04
CA HIS A 66 -17.04 -3.32 -1.38
C HIS A 66 -17.05 -4.74 -1.97
N LYS A 67 -18.14 -5.09 -2.65
CA LYS A 67 -18.36 -6.44 -3.20
C LYS A 67 -17.42 -6.83 -4.34
N HIS A 68 -16.60 -5.90 -4.83
CA HIS A 68 -15.66 -6.16 -5.90
C HIS A 68 -14.24 -6.33 -5.38
N ASN A 69 -13.58 -7.38 -5.87
CA ASN A 69 -12.17 -7.59 -5.66
C ASN A 69 -11.37 -6.59 -6.49
N PHE A 70 -10.31 -6.07 -5.89
CA PHE A 70 -9.34 -5.23 -6.57
C PHE A 70 -8.36 -6.08 -7.38
N ALA A 71 -7.81 -5.50 -8.44
CA ALA A 71 -6.58 -6.02 -9.02
C ALA A 71 -5.44 -6.03 -7.98
N SER A 72 -4.52 -6.98 -8.10
CA SER A 72 -3.28 -6.93 -7.32
C SER A 72 -2.47 -5.68 -7.68
N GLN A 73 -1.65 -5.18 -6.75
CA GLN A 73 -0.82 -3.99 -7.03
C GLN A 73 0.07 -4.19 -8.26
N TYR A 74 0.60 -5.40 -8.46
CA TYR A 74 1.42 -5.75 -9.63
C TYR A 74 0.63 -5.73 -10.93
N GLU A 75 -0.57 -6.30 -10.98
CA GLU A 75 -1.43 -6.22 -12.17
C GLU A 75 -1.79 -4.77 -12.54
N SER A 76 -2.01 -3.93 -11.54
CA SER A 76 -2.28 -2.50 -11.71
C SER A 76 -1.07 -1.75 -12.28
N ILE A 77 0.13 -2.05 -11.78
CA ILE A 77 1.40 -1.52 -12.29
C ILE A 77 1.62 -1.97 -13.73
N ASP A 78 1.47 -3.27 -14.00
CA ASP A 78 1.63 -3.83 -15.35
C ASP A 78 0.63 -3.23 -16.34
N ARG A 79 -0.59 -2.94 -15.88
CA ARG A 79 -1.59 -2.22 -16.67
C ARG A 79 -1.11 -0.82 -17.03
N ALA A 80 -0.56 -0.06 -16.08
CA ALA A 80 -0.01 1.25 -16.36
C ALA A 80 1.15 1.17 -17.36
N LYS A 81 2.07 0.21 -17.19
CA LYS A 81 3.18 -0.05 -18.12
C LYS A 81 2.67 -0.38 -19.53
N ARG A 82 1.67 -1.24 -19.68
CA ARG A 82 1.04 -1.55 -20.98
C ARG A 82 0.45 -0.30 -21.63
N ILE A 83 -0.26 0.53 -20.87
CA ILE A 83 -0.87 1.76 -21.39
C ILE A 83 0.19 2.74 -21.91
N ILE A 84 1.35 2.85 -21.24
CA ILE A 84 2.47 3.67 -21.73
C ILE A 84 3.00 3.13 -23.06
N ARG A 85 3.19 1.80 -23.18
CA ARG A 85 3.64 1.18 -24.43
C ARG A 85 2.64 1.41 -25.57
N GLU A 86 1.36 1.16 -25.33
CA GLU A 86 0.30 1.42 -26.32
C GLU A 86 0.21 2.91 -26.72
N PHE A 87 0.47 3.83 -25.79
CA PHE A 87 0.51 5.26 -26.09
C PHE A 87 1.63 5.59 -27.08
N HIS A 88 2.83 5.05 -26.84
CA HIS A 88 3.99 5.24 -27.71
C HIS A 88 3.83 4.54 -29.06
N GLU A 89 3.27 3.34 -29.11
CA GLU A 89 2.98 2.64 -30.36
C GLU A 89 2.05 3.46 -31.27
N LYS A 90 1.04 4.11 -30.68
CA LYS A 90 0.11 4.98 -31.42
C LYS A 90 0.68 6.35 -31.73
N ARG A 91 1.74 6.78 -31.04
CA ARG A 91 2.32 8.12 -31.15
C ARG A 91 3.87 8.11 -31.04
N PRO A 92 4.59 7.48 -31.99
CA PRO A 92 6.01 7.15 -31.80
C PRO A 92 6.97 8.34 -31.64
N THR A 93 6.58 9.52 -32.13
CA THR A 93 7.41 10.74 -32.09
C THR A 93 6.99 11.72 -31.00
N THR A 94 5.97 11.40 -30.21
CA THR A 94 5.42 12.32 -29.19
C THR A 94 6.29 12.30 -27.94
N ARG A 95 6.78 13.47 -27.52
CA ARG A 95 7.46 13.64 -26.23
C ARG A 95 6.39 13.73 -25.13
N VAL A 96 6.46 12.86 -24.14
CA VAL A 96 5.42 12.70 -23.12
C VAL A 96 5.90 13.13 -21.75
N LEU A 97 5.14 14.01 -21.09
CA LEU A 97 5.26 14.24 -19.65
C LEU A 97 4.34 13.28 -18.90
N TYR A 98 4.90 12.48 -18.00
CA TYR A 98 4.11 11.62 -17.13
C TYR A 98 3.72 12.35 -15.86
N VAL A 99 2.48 12.16 -15.43
CA VAL A 99 2.01 12.66 -14.12
C VAL A 99 1.46 11.48 -13.33
N CYS A 100 1.79 11.37 -12.05
CA CYS A 100 1.20 10.37 -11.17
C CYS A 100 0.56 11.06 -9.96
N GLY A 101 -0.74 10.81 -9.76
CA GLY A 101 -1.45 11.27 -8.58
C GLY A 101 -1.16 10.37 -7.38
N SER A 102 -0.71 10.95 -6.28
CA SER A 102 -0.54 10.20 -5.04
C SER A 102 -0.76 11.10 -3.81
N TYR A 103 -0.77 10.52 -2.61
CA TYR A 103 -0.86 11.24 -1.35
C TYR A 103 0.53 11.76 -0.92
N VAL A 104 0.66 12.27 0.30
CA VAL A 104 1.97 12.70 0.84
C VAL A 104 2.92 11.51 0.98
N ILE A 105 2.42 10.41 1.53
CA ILE A 105 3.07 9.09 1.60
C ILE A 105 2.07 8.08 1.03
N GLY A 106 2.55 7.09 0.28
CA GLY A 106 1.74 6.06 -0.37
C GLY A 106 1.94 6.05 -1.88
N LYS A 107 1.71 4.89 -2.47
CA LYS A 107 1.81 4.57 -3.89
C LYS A 107 3.23 4.67 -4.46
N GLU A 108 4.26 4.74 -3.61
CA GLU A 108 5.67 4.67 -3.97
C GLU A 108 5.90 3.50 -4.92
N ARG A 109 5.48 2.29 -4.51
CA ARG A 109 5.57 1.07 -5.33
C ARG A 109 4.97 1.24 -6.73
N PHE A 110 3.89 2.01 -6.88
CA PHE A 110 3.28 2.23 -8.18
C PHE A 110 4.17 3.08 -9.10
N TRP A 111 4.55 4.29 -8.66
CA TRP A 111 5.25 5.21 -9.53
C TRP A 111 6.75 4.88 -9.66
N THR A 112 7.39 4.27 -8.66
CA THR A 112 8.79 3.81 -8.76
C THR A 112 8.94 2.73 -9.82
N ASN A 113 8.05 1.72 -9.82
CA ASN A 113 8.08 0.65 -10.80
C ASN A 113 7.81 1.14 -12.23
N VAL A 114 6.97 2.17 -12.39
CA VAL A 114 6.74 2.79 -13.70
C VAL A 114 7.95 3.62 -14.12
N ALA A 115 8.51 4.42 -13.20
CA ALA A 115 9.70 5.24 -13.49
C ALA A 115 10.91 4.38 -13.87
N GLN A 116 11.18 3.29 -13.14
CA GLN A 116 12.28 2.37 -13.40
C GLN A 116 12.11 1.66 -14.76
N GLU A 117 10.90 1.19 -15.09
CA GLU A 117 10.61 0.52 -16.36
C GLU A 117 10.94 1.38 -17.58
N PHE A 118 10.62 2.68 -17.50
CA PHE A 118 10.80 3.62 -18.61
C PHE A 118 12.00 4.56 -18.40
N ASN A 119 12.87 4.27 -17.42
CA ASN A 119 14.06 5.05 -17.08
C ASN A 119 13.78 6.56 -16.92
N LEU A 120 12.75 6.90 -16.14
CA LEU A 120 12.27 8.27 -15.94
C LEU A 120 12.88 8.88 -14.69
N LYS A 121 13.33 10.13 -14.77
CA LYS A 121 13.57 10.95 -13.59
C LYS A 121 12.27 11.49 -13.05
N VAL A 122 12.18 11.56 -11.72
CA VAL A 122 10.97 11.84 -10.98
C VAL A 122 11.12 13.14 -10.20
N TRP A 123 10.20 14.08 -10.42
CA TRP A 123 10.06 15.26 -9.58
C TRP A 123 8.80 15.17 -8.72
N THR A 124 8.82 15.76 -7.52
CA THR A 124 7.65 15.81 -6.64
C THR A 124 7.58 17.12 -5.83
N GLU A 125 6.41 17.38 -5.24
CA GLU A 125 6.16 18.57 -4.44
C GLU A 125 7.00 18.60 -3.16
N LYS A 126 7.46 19.79 -2.74
CA LYS A 126 8.36 19.96 -1.57
C LYS A 126 7.88 19.27 -0.29
N ASN A 127 6.58 19.30 -0.02
CA ASN A 127 6.02 18.66 1.18
C ASN A 127 6.16 17.13 1.13
N ARG A 128 6.00 16.53 -0.05
CA ARG A 128 6.23 15.10 -0.26
C ARG A 128 7.71 14.77 -0.25
N LEU A 129 8.57 15.60 -0.85
CA LEU A 129 10.01 15.39 -0.85
C LEU A 129 10.56 15.23 0.57
N LYS A 130 10.10 16.06 1.52
CA LYS A 130 10.47 15.92 2.95
C LYS A 130 10.08 14.57 3.54
N ALA A 131 8.89 14.08 3.20
CA ALA A 131 8.43 12.76 3.64
C ALA A 131 9.29 11.65 3.01
N LEU A 132 9.56 11.71 1.70
CA LEU A 132 10.42 10.75 0.99
C LEU A 132 11.84 10.71 1.60
N GLN A 133 12.42 11.87 1.88
CA GLN A 133 13.74 11.98 2.52
C GLN A 133 13.75 11.36 3.93
N SER A 134 12.64 11.44 4.65
CA SER A 134 12.52 10.85 6.00
C SER A 134 12.39 9.32 5.97
N MET A 135 11.99 8.74 4.83
CA MET A 135 11.86 7.29 4.65
C MET A 135 13.16 6.63 4.18
N ASP A 136 14.12 7.41 3.68
CA ASP A 136 15.46 6.99 3.23
C ASP A 136 15.47 5.70 2.38
N LEU A 137 14.59 5.65 1.38
CA LEU A 137 14.48 4.51 0.46
C LEU A 137 15.43 4.68 -0.72
N ASP A 138 16.44 3.80 -0.83
CA ASP A 138 17.42 3.82 -1.92
C ASP A 138 16.76 3.78 -3.31
N GLU A 139 15.74 2.93 -3.48
CA GLU A 139 14.99 2.78 -4.73
C GLU A 139 14.26 4.04 -5.19
N VAL A 140 13.99 4.97 -4.26
CA VAL A 140 13.38 6.28 -4.54
C VAL A 140 14.46 7.31 -4.80
N ARG A 141 15.51 7.35 -3.97
CA ARG A 141 16.54 8.40 -3.99
C ARG A 141 17.18 8.57 -5.37
N ASP A 142 17.49 7.47 -6.05
CA ASP A 142 18.16 7.48 -7.35
C ASP A 142 17.26 7.96 -8.50
N LEU A 143 15.94 7.95 -8.31
CA LEU A 143 14.97 8.42 -9.30
C LEU A 143 14.73 9.94 -9.21
N LEU A 144 14.95 10.54 -8.05
CA LEU A 144 14.51 11.91 -7.79
C LEU A 144 15.34 12.96 -8.56
N SER A 145 14.65 14.03 -8.95
CA SER A 145 15.19 15.26 -9.52
C SER A 145 14.66 16.46 -8.73
N ASP A 146 15.54 17.41 -8.42
CA ASP A 146 15.19 18.66 -7.75
C ASP A 146 14.52 19.67 -8.69
N ASP A 147 14.68 19.48 -10.01
CA ASP A 147 14.17 20.37 -11.05
C ASP A 147 13.05 19.67 -11.85
N PRO A 148 11.82 20.22 -11.86
CA PRO A 148 10.73 19.65 -12.66
C PRO A 148 11.02 19.67 -14.17
N HIS A 149 11.86 20.58 -14.67
CA HIS A 149 12.22 20.61 -16.09
C HIS A 149 13.27 19.55 -16.48
N LYS A 150 13.82 18.82 -15.51
CA LYS A 150 14.77 17.71 -15.70
C LYS A 150 14.16 16.35 -15.35
N ALA A 151 12.85 16.29 -15.17
CA ALA A 151 12.12 15.07 -14.82
C ALA A 151 11.03 14.78 -15.86
N GLU A 152 10.98 13.54 -16.32
CA GLU A 152 9.94 13.07 -17.23
C GLU A 152 8.66 12.63 -16.50
N MET A 153 8.74 12.38 -15.19
CA MET A 153 7.60 12.04 -14.35
C MET A 153 7.42 13.03 -13.20
N HIS A 154 6.22 13.57 -13.05
CA HIS A 154 5.82 14.41 -11.92
C HIS A 154 4.85 13.67 -11.01
N VAL A 155 5.25 13.44 -9.76
CA VAL A 155 4.36 12.87 -8.75
C VAL A 155 3.77 14.01 -7.91
N ILE A 156 2.47 14.22 -8.04
CA ILE A 156 1.74 15.35 -7.42
C ILE A 156 0.56 14.84 -6.60
N SER A 157 -0.01 15.71 -5.77
CA SER A 157 -1.26 15.43 -5.07
C SER A 157 -2.34 14.90 -6.02
N ILE A 158 -2.93 13.75 -5.68
CA ILE A 158 -3.99 13.13 -6.48
C ILE A 158 -5.20 14.05 -6.70
N ALA A 159 -5.46 14.98 -5.77
CA ALA A 159 -6.51 15.99 -5.90
C ALA A 159 -6.28 16.97 -7.06
N LYS A 160 -5.03 17.14 -7.51
CA LYS A 160 -4.64 17.98 -8.64
C LYS A 160 -4.72 17.25 -9.99
N VAL A 161 -4.99 15.94 -9.99
CA VAL A 161 -5.10 15.12 -11.22
C VAL A 161 -6.53 15.19 -11.75
N SER A 162 -6.93 16.40 -12.14
CA SER A 162 -8.18 16.68 -12.84
C SER A 162 -7.87 17.35 -14.18
N TYR A 163 -8.75 17.24 -15.18
CA TYR A 163 -8.50 17.84 -16.49
C TYR A 163 -8.24 19.34 -16.39
N GLN A 164 -9.09 20.07 -15.66
CA GLN A 164 -8.97 21.52 -15.49
C GLN A 164 -7.63 21.91 -14.85
N SER A 165 -7.24 21.22 -13.77
CA SER A 165 -5.97 21.49 -13.09
C SER A 165 -4.75 21.15 -13.96
N LEU A 166 -4.83 20.07 -14.75
CA LEU A 166 -3.73 19.62 -15.58
C LEU A 166 -3.50 20.50 -16.82
N VAL A 167 -4.53 21.19 -17.33
CA VAL A 167 -4.37 22.20 -18.40
C VAL A 167 -3.42 23.30 -17.95
N ASP A 168 -3.67 23.88 -16.77
CA ASP A 168 -2.82 24.93 -16.23
C ASP A 168 -1.45 24.39 -15.82
N TYR A 169 -1.40 23.17 -15.26
CA TYR A 169 -0.15 22.52 -14.88
C TYR A 169 0.76 22.21 -16.08
N PHE A 170 0.19 21.82 -17.23
CA PHE A 170 0.96 21.46 -18.42
C PHE A 170 1.51 22.67 -19.18
N ARG A 171 0.89 23.85 -19.03
CA ARG A 171 1.24 25.07 -19.78
C ARG A 171 2.75 25.40 -19.80
N PRO A 172 3.49 25.32 -18.69
CA PRO A 172 4.94 25.62 -18.67
C PRO A 172 5.81 24.59 -19.39
N PHE A 173 5.30 23.38 -19.62
CA PHE A 173 6.05 22.24 -20.14
C PHE A 173 5.82 21.99 -21.64
N LYS A 174 4.92 22.75 -22.28
CA LYS A 174 4.54 22.57 -23.70
C LYS A 174 5.67 22.74 -24.70
N GLN A 175 6.77 23.40 -24.33
CA GLN A 175 7.95 23.50 -25.20
C GLN A 175 8.77 22.19 -25.20
N GLN A 176 8.77 21.47 -24.08
CA GLN A 176 9.54 20.24 -23.87
C GLN A 176 8.74 18.98 -24.25
N TYR A 177 7.42 19.03 -24.09
CA TYR A 177 6.54 17.87 -24.27
C TYR A 177 5.33 18.20 -25.15
N ASP A 178 4.96 17.25 -25.99
CA ASP A 178 3.86 17.35 -26.95
C ASP A 178 2.54 16.81 -26.34
N ALA A 179 2.65 15.94 -25.33
CA ALA A 179 1.50 15.42 -24.61
C ALA A 179 1.82 15.14 -23.12
N MET A 180 0.77 15.08 -22.31
CA MET A 180 0.77 14.63 -20.93
C MET A 180 -0.03 13.34 -20.79
N LEU A 181 0.54 12.36 -20.09
CA LEU A 181 -0.14 11.15 -19.66
C LEU A 181 -0.16 11.07 -18.13
N ALA A 182 -1.32 11.35 -17.55
CA ALA A 182 -1.54 11.38 -16.12
C ALA A 182 -2.21 10.10 -15.62
N PHE A 183 -1.67 9.50 -14.57
CA PHE A 183 -2.24 8.35 -13.87
C PHE A 183 -2.92 8.77 -12.57
N ARG A 184 -4.14 8.29 -12.37
CA ARG A 184 -4.88 8.38 -11.11
C ARG A 184 -4.98 6.98 -10.50
N PRO A 185 -3.96 6.51 -9.75
CA PRO A 185 -4.01 5.23 -9.06
C PRO A 185 -4.97 5.32 -7.86
N SER A 186 -6.07 4.58 -7.88
CA SER A 186 -7.08 4.54 -6.81
C SER A 186 -7.86 3.23 -6.85
N GLY A 187 -8.22 2.67 -5.68
CA GLY A 187 -9.02 1.44 -5.59
C GLY A 187 -10.42 1.55 -6.22
N TRP A 188 -10.88 2.77 -6.51
CA TRP A 188 -12.21 3.05 -7.07
C TRP A 188 -12.24 3.11 -8.61
N GLU A 189 -11.10 3.00 -9.30
CA GLU A 189 -10.97 3.21 -10.75
C GLU A 189 -11.23 1.96 -11.61
N LYS A 190 -12.26 1.19 -11.24
CA LYS A 190 -12.55 -0.07 -11.92
C LYS A 190 -13.02 0.18 -13.36
N ASN A 191 -12.47 -0.57 -14.31
CA ASN A 191 -12.82 -0.51 -15.75
C ASN A 191 -12.62 0.86 -16.43
N SER A 192 -11.86 1.78 -15.85
CA SER A 192 -11.57 3.08 -16.48
C SER A 192 -10.90 2.85 -17.85
N LYS A 193 -11.62 3.06 -18.95
CA LYS A 193 -11.07 2.90 -20.30
C LYS A 193 -10.23 4.15 -20.62
N PRO A 194 -8.93 4.02 -20.88
CA PRO A 194 -8.09 5.16 -21.16
C PRO A 194 -8.55 5.82 -22.47
N GLN A 195 -8.90 7.10 -22.42
CA GLN A 195 -9.13 7.90 -23.62
C GLN A 195 -7.83 8.64 -23.96
N LEU A 196 -7.03 8.01 -24.82
CA LEU A 196 -5.70 8.50 -25.19
C LEU A 196 -5.78 9.45 -26.41
N ARG A 197 -6.50 10.57 -26.28
CA ARG A 197 -6.73 11.55 -27.35
C ARG A 197 -6.30 12.96 -26.92
N GLY A 198 -5.71 13.71 -27.84
CA GLY A 198 -5.26 15.09 -27.61
C GLY A 198 -4.01 15.20 -26.74
N GLU A 199 -3.76 16.42 -26.25
CA GLU A 199 -2.56 16.77 -25.47
C GLU A 199 -2.59 16.24 -24.04
N ILE A 200 -3.75 16.20 -23.38
CA ILE A 200 -3.86 15.83 -21.95
C ILE A 200 -4.70 14.57 -21.82
N ASN A 201 -4.09 13.52 -21.25
CA ASN A 201 -4.67 12.19 -21.18
C ASN A 201 -4.66 11.75 -19.70
N ILE A 202 -5.83 11.45 -19.13
CA ILE A 202 -5.95 10.99 -17.73
C ILE A 202 -6.42 9.54 -17.73
N VAL A 203 -5.71 8.70 -16.98
CA VAL A 203 -5.96 7.26 -16.89
C VAL A 203 -6.18 6.88 -15.43
N GLY A 204 -7.39 6.43 -15.12
CA GLY A 204 -7.68 5.76 -13.86
C GLY A 204 -7.04 4.37 -13.82
N ILE A 205 -6.28 4.09 -12.76
CA ILE A 205 -5.69 2.77 -12.53
C ILE A 205 -6.23 2.25 -11.19
N GLU A 206 -6.84 1.07 -11.23
CA GLU A 206 -7.32 0.38 -10.03
C GLU A 206 -6.15 -0.05 -9.17
N TYR A 207 -5.72 0.80 -8.22
CA TYR A 207 -4.58 0.53 -7.33
C TYR A 207 -5.00 0.86 -5.90
N SER A 208 -5.14 -0.17 -5.07
CA SER A 208 -5.49 -0.05 -3.66
C SER A 208 -4.29 -0.36 -2.75
N GLU A 209 -4.20 0.35 -1.63
CA GLU A 209 -3.31 0.06 -0.51
C GLU A 209 -4.09 -0.48 0.70
N HIS A 210 -5.39 -0.74 0.54
CA HIS A 210 -6.21 -1.45 1.51
C HIS A 210 -6.74 -2.75 0.92
N SER A 211 -7.07 -3.67 1.82
CA SER A 211 -7.63 -4.98 1.50
C SER A 211 -9.01 -4.89 0.84
N SER A 212 -9.22 -5.65 -0.22
CA SER A 212 -10.54 -6.00 -0.76
C SER A 212 -11.30 -6.95 0.18
N HIS A 213 -12.60 -7.09 -0.05
CA HIS A 213 -13.44 -8.02 0.71
C HIS A 213 -12.89 -9.47 0.72
N ALA A 214 -12.44 -9.99 -0.43
CA ALA A 214 -11.91 -11.35 -0.50
C ALA A 214 -10.53 -11.48 0.18
N GLU A 215 -9.69 -10.45 0.12
CA GLU A 215 -8.41 -10.42 0.84
C GLU A 215 -8.64 -10.42 2.36
N LEU A 216 -9.61 -9.63 2.85
CA LEU A 216 -10.04 -9.62 4.26
C LEU A 216 -10.60 -10.98 4.70
N GLU A 217 -11.56 -11.54 3.94
CA GLU A 217 -12.16 -12.84 4.23
C GLU A 217 -11.09 -13.92 4.36
N ARG A 218 -10.15 -13.98 3.39
CA ARG A 218 -9.04 -14.93 3.40
C ARG A 218 -8.19 -14.77 4.66
N PHE A 219 -7.74 -13.55 4.96
CA PHE A 219 -6.84 -13.28 6.08
C PHE A 219 -7.46 -13.62 7.43
N VAL A 220 -8.70 -13.18 7.67
CA VAL A 220 -9.42 -13.51 8.91
C VAL A 220 -9.67 -15.01 9.03
N THR A 221 -10.07 -15.67 7.94
CA THR A 221 -10.32 -17.12 7.94
C THR A 221 -9.04 -17.93 8.15
N TYR A 222 -7.89 -17.41 7.70
CA TYR A 222 -6.58 -18.03 7.92
C TYR A 222 -6.19 -17.99 9.39
N LEU A 223 -6.27 -16.82 10.03
CA LEU A 223 -5.80 -16.58 11.40
C LEU A 223 -6.68 -17.21 12.47
N LYS A 224 -7.95 -17.42 12.19
CA LYS A 224 -8.88 -18.06 13.12
C LYS A 224 -9.05 -17.42 14.48
N PRO A 225 -9.30 -16.10 14.53
CA PRO A 225 -9.51 -15.42 15.79
C PRO A 225 -10.83 -15.83 16.45
N ARG A 226 -10.87 -15.70 17.77
CA ARG A 226 -12.09 -15.84 18.57
C ARG A 226 -12.99 -14.61 18.40
N GLU A 227 -12.38 -13.45 18.19
CA GLU A 227 -13.06 -12.16 18.10
C GLU A 227 -12.47 -11.28 17.00
N VAL A 228 -13.33 -10.57 16.27
CA VAL A 228 -12.91 -9.58 15.28
C VAL A 228 -13.66 -8.27 15.53
N ILE A 229 -12.89 -7.21 15.72
CA ILE A 229 -13.35 -5.86 16.00
C ILE A 229 -12.98 -4.99 14.80
N SER A 230 -13.98 -4.38 14.17
CA SER A 230 -13.74 -3.43 13.08
C SER A 230 -13.22 -2.09 13.63
N THR A 231 -12.28 -1.46 12.93
CA THR A 231 -11.70 -0.16 13.31
C THR A 231 -12.15 1.00 12.43
N VAL A 232 -12.83 0.74 11.30
CA VAL A 232 -13.22 1.78 10.34
C VAL A 232 -14.73 2.06 10.43
N PRO A 233 -15.16 3.30 10.67
CA PRO A 233 -16.58 3.63 10.81
C PRO A 233 -17.43 3.39 9.55
N VAL A 234 -18.71 3.02 9.72
CA VAL A 234 -19.67 2.78 8.61
C VAL A 234 -20.06 4.09 7.90
N ARG A 235 -20.10 5.21 8.63
CA ARG A 235 -20.53 6.52 8.10
C ARG A 235 -19.66 7.65 8.65
N GLN A 236 -19.34 8.62 7.78
CA GLN A 236 -18.85 9.93 8.19
C GLN A 236 -19.98 10.66 8.95
N GLY A 237 -20.04 10.49 10.27
CA GLY A 237 -21.06 11.15 11.10
C GLY A 237 -21.19 10.54 12.50
N ASN A 238 -20.91 9.24 12.65
CA ASN A 238 -20.77 8.62 13.96
C ASN A 238 -19.55 7.68 13.98
N PRO A 239 -18.40 8.14 14.51
CA PRO A 239 -17.17 7.34 14.55
C PRO A 239 -17.27 6.11 15.46
N CYS A 240 -18.31 6.02 16.29
CA CYS A 240 -18.53 4.90 17.22
C CYS A 240 -19.30 3.73 16.58
N ILE A 241 -19.71 3.84 15.31
CA ILE A 241 -20.42 2.76 14.60
C ILE A 241 -19.49 2.17 13.55
N THR A 242 -19.05 0.95 13.79
CA THR A 242 -18.22 0.15 12.89
C THR A 242 -19.03 -0.99 12.27
N PRO A 243 -18.72 -1.44 11.04
CA PRO A 243 -19.44 -2.52 10.39
C PRO A 243 -19.31 -3.82 11.18
N LYS A 244 -20.37 -4.63 11.15
CA LYS A 244 -20.31 -6.01 11.67
C LYS A 244 -19.47 -6.86 10.73
N ILE A 245 -18.53 -7.60 11.29
CA ILE A 245 -17.76 -8.60 10.55
C ILE A 245 -18.63 -9.84 10.36
N PRO A 246 -18.73 -10.41 9.14
CA PRO A 246 -19.48 -11.64 8.92
C PRO A 246 -19.02 -12.76 9.86
N GLU A 247 -19.91 -13.27 10.70
CA GLU A 247 -19.56 -14.30 11.69
C GLU A 247 -18.97 -15.55 11.05
N LYS A 248 -19.39 -15.87 9.83
CA LYS A 248 -18.84 -16.98 9.03
C LYS A 248 -17.33 -16.86 8.76
N TRP A 249 -16.69 -15.70 8.96
CA TRP A 249 -15.24 -15.56 8.76
C TRP A 249 -14.43 -16.10 9.94
N TYR A 250 -14.99 -16.07 11.16
CA TYR A 250 -14.24 -16.34 12.39
C TYR A 250 -14.96 -17.22 13.43
N LYS A 251 -16.26 -17.54 13.25
CA LYS A 251 -16.98 -18.51 14.09
C LYS A 251 -16.99 -19.89 13.43
N TYR A 252 -16.01 -20.71 13.81
CA TYR A 252 -15.66 -21.98 13.16
C TYR A 252 -16.69 -23.10 13.29
N ASP A 253 -17.58 -23.05 14.27
CA ASP A 253 -18.64 -24.07 14.44
C ASP A 253 -19.58 -24.15 13.23
N ASN A 254 -19.67 -23.06 12.45
CA ASN A 254 -20.51 -22.95 11.24
C ASN A 254 -19.71 -23.04 9.92
N LEU A 255 -18.39 -23.22 9.98
CA LEU A 255 -17.54 -23.29 8.79
C LEU A 255 -17.35 -24.74 8.34
N LYS A 256 -17.90 -25.10 7.17
CA LYS A 256 -17.53 -26.36 6.49
C LYS A 256 -16.00 -26.42 6.39
N LYS A 257 -15.38 -27.51 6.88
CA LYS A 257 -13.93 -27.74 6.77
C LYS A 257 -13.48 -27.47 5.32
N ARG A 258 -12.89 -26.31 5.06
CA ARG A 258 -12.26 -26.04 3.76
C ARG A 258 -11.11 -27.03 3.62
N GLN A 259 -11.12 -27.80 2.54
CA GLN A 259 -9.99 -28.67 2.21
C GLN A 259 -8.74 -27.79 2.09
N ARG A 260 -7.65 -28.17 2.76
CA ARG A 260 -6.35 -27.49 2.76
C ARG A 260 -5.63 -27.64 1.41
N ASN A 261 -6.33 -27.45 0.29
CA ASN A 261 -5.78 -27.71 -1.05
C ASN A 261 -4.78 -26.64 -1.51
N PHE A 262 -4.59 -25.56 -0.73
CA PHE A 262 -3.69 -24.45 -1.07
C PHE A 262 -2.48 -24.31 -0.14
N GLN A 263 -2.28 -25.22 0.82
CA GLN A 263 -1.03 -25.28 1.57
C GLN A 263 -0.13 -26.30 0.84
N PRO A 264 0.81 -25.88 -0.03
CA PRO A 264 1.77 -26.81 -0.59
C PRO A 264 2.52 -27.44 0.57
N SER A 265 2.35 -28.75 0.77
CA SER A 265 3.17 -29.48 1.72
C SER A 265 4.63 -29.40 1.27
N ILE A 266 5.59 -29.56 2.19
CA ILE A 266 7.01 -29.64 1.85
C ILE A 266 7.27 -30.70 0.75
N THR A 267 6.45 -31.75 0.73
CA THR A 267 6.45 -32.79 -0.31
C THR A 267 6.06 -32.29 -1.71
N SER A 268 5.29 -31.20 -1.85
CA SER A 268 5.01 -30.57 -3.14
C SER A 268 6.25 -29.86 -3.72
N PHE A 269 7.06 -29.23 -2.86
CA PHE A 269 8.35 -28.65 -3.27
C PHE A 269 9.37 -29.74 -3.64
N LEU A 270 9.41 -30.83 -2.88
CA LEU A 270 10.30 -31.97 -3.14
C LEU A 270 9.89 -32.80 -4.39
N LYS A 271 8.66 -32.65 -4.88
CA LYS A 271 8.16 -33.29 -6.12
C LYS A 271 8.46 -32.49 -7.39
N MET A 272 8.96 -31.26 -7.28
CA MET A 272 9.47 -30.54 -8.43
C MET A 272 10.68 -31.31 -8.97
N ARG A 273 10.49 -32.03 -10.09
CA ARG A 273 11.60 -32.69 -10.79
C ARG A 273 12.64 -31.62 -11.16
N PRO A 274 13.94 -31.90 -11.02
CA PRO A 274 14.96 -31.01 -11.57
C PRO A 274 14.63 -30.74 -13.03
N ARG A 275 14.63 -29.47 -13.45
CA ARG A 275 14.61 -29.11 -14.87
C ARG A 275 15.66 -29.98 -15.55
N GLN A 276 15.26 -30.77 -16.55
CA GLN A 276 16.21 -31.46 -17.42
C GLN A 276 17.11 -30.38 -18.02
N LEU A 277 18.36 -30.35 -17.56
CA LEU A 277 19.44 -29.68 -18.23
C LEU A 277 19.51 -30.30 -19.63
N VAL A 278 19.11 -29.54 -20.64
CA VAL A 278 19.35 -29.89 -22.03
C VAL A 278 20.86 -30.00 -22.19
N GLN A 279 21.35 -31.23 -22.32
CA GLN A 279 22.73 -31.53 -22.69
C GLN A 279 22.92 -31.10 -24.14
N ASN A 280 23.51 -29.92 -24.36
CA ASN A 280 24.23 -29.66 -25.60
C ASN A 280 25.73 -29.85 -25.36
N ALA A 281 26.33 -30.58 -26.28
CA ALA A 281 27.61 -31.24 -26.14
C ALA A 281 28.80 -30.27 -25.98
N ALA A 282 29.61 -30.58 -24.98
CA ALA A 282 31.05 -30.42 -24.83
C ALA A 282 31.80 -29.40 -25.71
N THR A 283 32.43 -28.42 -25.05
CA THR A 283 33.84 -28.12 -25.33
C THR A 283 34.56 -27.68 -24.05
N LYS A 284 35.67 -28.36 -23.76
CA LYS A 284 36.50 -28.21 -22.56
C LYS A 284 37.14 -26.81 -22.47
N ARG A 285 37.13 -26.20 -21.28
CA ARG A 285 38.29 -25.48 -20.70
C ARG A 285 38.06 -25.14 -19.20
N THR A 286 38.88 -25.80 -18.38
CA THR A 286 39.53 -25.39 -17.11
C THR A 286 38.80 -24.51 -16.09
N THR A 287 38.69 -25.12 -14.91
CA THR A 287 38.36 -24.65 -13.56
C THR A 287 39.05 -23.36 -13.09
N ASN A 288 38.29 -22.49 -12.41
CA ASN A 288 38.49 -22.11 -10.99
C ASN A 288 37.39 -21.09 -10.57
N CYS A 289 36.38 -21.55 -9.81
CA CYS A 289 35.48 -20.66 -9.07
C CYS A 289 35.78 -20.84 -7.58
N LEU A 290 36.42 -19.82 -7.00
CA LEU A 290 36.60 -19.67 -5.56
C LEU A 290 35.25 -19.24 -4.96
N THR A 291 34.70 -20.04 -4.06
CA THR A 291 33.59 -19.66 -3.19
C THR A 291 34.13 -18.86 -1.99
N PRO A 292 33.64 -17.64 -1.72
CA PRO A 292 33.77 -17.05 -0.40
C PRO A 292 32.57 -17.46 0.45
N THR A 293 32.69 -18.61 1.12
CA THR A 293 31.92 -18.90 2.34
C THR A 293 32.65 -18.25 3.51
N LYS A 294 32.15 -17.13 4.02
CA LYS A 294 32.35 -16.72 5.42
C LYS A 294 31.10 -16.02 5.93
N SER A 295 30.45 -16.69 6.86
CA SER A 295 29.51 -16.10 7.82
C SER A 295 30.21 -14.96 8.57
N PRO A 296 29.55 -13.84 8.88
CA PRO A 296 30.10 -12.87 9.81
C PRO A 296 30.07 -13.47 11.22
N ASP A 297 31.25 -13.55 11.79
CA ASP A 297 31.49 -13.83 13.20
C ASP A 297 30.77 -12.81 14.09
N TYR A 298 30.32 -13.34 15.22
CA TYR A 298 29.99 -12.65 16.46
C TYR A 298 31.00 -11.51 16.75
N MET A 299 30.50 -10.29 16.92
CA MET A 299 31.23 -9.17 17.54
C MET A 299 30.30 -8.40 18.50
N PRO A 300 30.86 -7.80 19.57
CA PRO A 300 30.17 -7.55 20.83
C PRO A 300 29.33 -6.27 20.82
N ASN A 301 28.31 -6.27 21.68
CA ASN A 301 27.54 -5.10 22.08
C ASN A 301 28.45 -3.98 22.60
N GLU A 302 28.54 -2.87 21.87
CA GLU A 302 28.82 -1.55 22.43
C GLU A 302 28.07 -0.46 21.64
N ILE A 303 26.75 -0.36 21.83
CA ILE A 303 26.01 0.93 21.88
C ILE A 303 24.85 0.74 22.87
N SER A 304 25.20 0.55 24.14
CA SER A 304 24.37 1.06 25.23
C SER A 304 24.80 2.51 25.47
N GLN A 305 23.82 3.40 25.66
CA GLN A 305 23.95 4.84 25.92
C GLN A 305 23.98 5.77 24.70
N LEU A 306 22.78 6.09 24.19
CA LEU A 306 22.34 7.46 23.88
C LEU A 306 20.83 7.50 24.19
N SER A 307 20.48 7.70 25.46
CA SER A 307 20.03 8.99 26.00
C SER A 307 18.65 9.42 25.46
N VAL A 308 17.63 8.93 26.16
CA VAL A 308 16.40 9.65 26.55
C VAL A 308 16.47 11.16 26.30
N ARG A 309 15.82 11.65 25.25
CA ARG A 309 15.32 13.03 25.14
C ARG A 309 14.39 13.19 23.94
N ALA A 310 13.12 12.84 24.13
CA ALA A 310 12.03 13.60 23.54
C ALA A 310 11.11 13.96 24.72
N MET A 311 11.34 15.17 25.22
CA MET A 311 10.58 15.78 26.30
C MET A 311 9.09 15.76 25.94
N ALA A 312 8.30 15.22 26.86
CA ALA A 312 6.90 15.55 27.00
C ALA A 312 6.78 17.07 27.21
N THR A 313 6.21 17.78 26.25
CA THR A 313 5.52 19.03 26.53
C THR A 313 4.04 18.69 26.67
N CYS A 314 3.65 18.34 27.90
CA CYS A 314 2.29 18.54 28.36
C CYS A 314 2.09 20.05 28.50
N ILE A 315 1.25 20.64 27.65
CA ILE A 315 0.64 21.92 27.96
C ILE A 315 -0.69 21.60 28.62
N GLU A 316 -0.76 21.79 29.93
CA GLU A 316 -2.02 21.89 30.66
C GLU A 316 -2.79 23.10 30.11
N VAL A 317 -3.94 22.86 29.49
CA VAL A 317 -4.90 23.93 29.21
C VAL A 317 -5.85 23.98 30.40
N GLN A 318 -5.59 24.93 31.31
CA GLN A 318 -6.55 25.37 32.30
C GLN A 318 -7.82 25.84 31.60
N ARG A 319 -8.97 25.30 32.03
CA ARG A 319 -10.28 25.79 31.64
C ARG A 319 -10.55 27.09 32.38
N ASP A 320 -10.58 28.20 31.66
CA ASP A 320 -11.25 29.41 32.11
C ASP A 320 -12.44 29.74 31.20
N ASN A 321 -13.62 29.74 31.83
CA ASN A 321 -14.87 30.23 31.27
C ASN A 321 -14.80 31.75 31.11
N LYS A 322 -14.91 32.27 29.88
CA LYS A 322 -15.56 33.56 29.56
C LYS A 322 -15.70 33.79 28.04
N TYR A 323 -16.96 33.79 27.61
CA TYR A 323 -17.63 34.55 26.55
C TYR A 323 -16.99 34.85 25.16
N GLN A 324 -17.87 34.61 24.17
CA GLN A 324 -18.21 35.39 22.98
C GLN A 324 -17.80 34.88 21.59
N ALA A 325 -18.85 34.76 20.77
CA ALA A 325 -18.89 34.18 19.45
C ALA A 325 -18.37 35.13 18.37
N THR A 326 -17.61 34.59 17.42
CA THR A 326 -17.58 35.11 16.04
C THR A 326 -17.30 33.97 15.06
N SER A 327 -18.18 33.87 14.07
CA SER A 327 -18.18 32.89 12.98
C SER A 327 -16.98 33.09 12.04
N GLN A 328 -16.13 32.07 11.87
CA GLN A 328 -15.29 31.92 10.68
C GLN A 328 -15.55 30.55 10.03
N LYS A 329 -16.04 30.59 8.79
CA LYS A 329 -16.31 29.43 7.93
C LYS A 329 -14.99 28.76 7.55
N VAL A 330 -14.82 27.50 7.95
CA VAL A 330 -13.79 26.59 7.43
C VAL A 330 -14.27 26.05 6.07
N PRO A 331 -13.42 25.95 5.03
CA PRO A 331 -13.85 25.44 3.73
C PRO A 331 -14.17 23.94 3.84
N ALA A 332 -15.31 23.54 3.28
CA ALA A 332 -15.74 22.15 3.22
C ALA A 332 -14.77 21.32 2.37
N VAL A 333 -14.27 20.22 2.93
CA VAL A 333 -13.58 19.16 2.20
C VAL A 333 -14.64 18.43 1.38
N VAL A 334 -14.63 18.63 0.07
CA VAL A 334 -15.50 17.92 -0.87
C VAL A 334 -14.86 16.58 -1.20
N THR A 335 -15.27 15.52 -0.51
CA THR A 335 -15.06 14.14 -0.96
C THR A 335 -16.14 13.76 -1.97
N LEU A 336 -15.73 13.38 -3.18
CA LEU A 336 -16.62 12.91 -4.25
C LEU A 336 -17.02 11.45 -3.97
N PHE A 337 -18.18 11.23 -3.36
CA PHE A 337 -18.87 9.94 -3.32
C PHE A 337 -20.29 10.09 -3.93
N PRO A 338 -20.77 9.14 -4.74
CA PRO A 338 -22.13 9.19 -5.29
C PRO A 338 -23.21 8.84 -4.24
N GLU A 339 -24.42 9.34 -4.45
CA GLU A 339 -25.56 9.30 -3.53
C GLU A 339 -26.28 7.93 -3.39
N SER A 340 -26.52 7.58 -2.13
CA SER A 340 -27.68 6.95 -1.46
C SER A 340 -28.47 5.73 -1.94
N GLU A 341 -28.28 5.06 -3.08
CA GLU A 341 -29.24 4.00 -3.47
C GLU A 341 -28.97 2.55 -2.99
N ALA A 342 -28.03 2.30 -2.07
CA ALA A 342 -27.74 0.93 -1.59
C ALA A 342 -28.09 0.68 -0.10
N LEU A 343 -28.88 1.55 0.53
CA LEU A 343 -29.00 1.65 1.98
C LEU A 343 -30.10 0.82 2.66
N ASP A 344 -31.07 0.27 1.92
CA ASP A 344 -32.27 -0.31 2.57
C ASP A 344 -32.16 -1.81 2.96
N ASP A 345 -31.10 -2.51 2.57
CA ASP A 345 -30.96 -3.96 2.82
C ASP A 345 -30.25 -4.31 4.16
N TRP A 346 -29.95 -3.34 5.02
CA TRP A 346 -28.98 -3.52 6.13
C TRP A 346 -29.53 -3.29 7.55
N MET A 347 -30.85 -3.37 7.73
CA MET A 347 -31.52 -3.17 9.03
C MET A 347 -31.98 -4.48 9.73
N LEU A 348 -31.40 -5.64 9.41
CA LEU A 348 -31.67 -6.89 10.15
C LEU A 348 -30.38 -7.62 10.53
#